data_AF-A0A316JM90-F1
#
_entry.id   AF-A0A316JM90-F1
#
_cell.length_a   1.000
_cell.length_b   1.000
_cell.length_c   1.000
_cell.angle_alpha   90.00
_cell.angle_beta   90.00
_cell.angle_gamma   90.00
#
_symmetry.space_group_name_H-M   'P 1'
#
loop_
_entity.id
_entity.type
_entity.pdbx_description
1 polymer ?
#
loop_
_entity_poly.entity_id
_entity_poly.type
_entity_poly.pdbx_seq_one_letter_code
_entity_poly.pdbx_strand_id
1 'polypeptide(L)'
;MFVIELSLKLSPMPVAVQRKEQSAAQDLYNQIKQAMESGQPRLLELTCEKEESKRISLLTSEVVAVQTYEKSSLGGGSKRPGFSFDG
;
A
#
# COMPACT_ATOMS: atom_id res chain seq x y z
N MET A 1 -4.38 -8.85 -9.39
CA MET A 1 -4.19 -7.41 -9.08
C MET A 1 -3.54 -7.33 -7.72
N PHE A 2 -2.51 -6.51 -7.59
CA PHE A 2 -1.75 -6.34 -6.36
C PHE A 2 -2.23 -5.10 -5.62
N VAL A 3 -2.26 -5.19 -4.30
CA VAL A 3 -2.68 -4.12 -3.40
C VAL A 3 -1.47 -3.74 -2.55
N ILE A 4 -1.19 -2.44 -2.49
CA ILE A 4 -0.21 -1.84 -1.60
C ILE A 4 -1.01 -1.05 -0.57
N GLU A 5 -0.91 -1.43 0.70
CA GLU A 5 -1.59 -0.75 1.80
C GLU A 5 -0.59 0.00 2.68
N LEU A 6 -0.94 1.23 3.02
CA LEU A 6 -0.19 2.09 3.92
C LEU A 6 -1.01 2.31 5.19
N SER A 7 -0.41 2.01 6.33
CA SER A 7 -0.97 2.37 7.64
C SER A 7 -0.43 3.73 8.05
N LEU A 8 -1.31 4.63 8.48
CA LEU A 8 -0.96 5.99 8.87
C LEU A 8 -1.06 6.17 10.38
N LYS A 9 -0.22 7.03 10.95
CA LYS A 9 -0.33 7.47 12.35
C LYS A 9 -1.73 7.98 12.62
N LEU A 10 -2.31 7.53 13.74
CA LEU A 10 -3.62 7.98 14.22
C LEU A 10 -4.79 7.76 13.23
N SER A 11 -4.60 6.96 12.17
CA SER A 11 -5.67 6.61 11.23
C SER A 11 -6.19 5.21 11.54
N PRO A 12 -7.51 5.03 11.75
CA PRO A 12 -8.11 3.71 11.99
C PRO A 12 -8.24 2.87 10.71
N MET A 13 -8.04 3.47 9.53
CA MET A 13 -8.18 2.80 8.23
C MET A 13 -6.91 3.00 7.39
N PRO A 14 -6.37 1.95 6.75
CA PRO A 14 -5.23 2.09 5.86
C PRO A 14 -5.65 2.73 4.52
N VAL A 15 -4.65 3.29 3.84
CA VAL A 15 -4.77 3.77 2.47
C VAL A 15 -4.31 2.66 1.52
N ALA A 16 -5.12 2.31 0.52
CA ALA A 16 -4.82 1.22 -0.40
C ALA A 16 -4.70 1.71 -1.84
N VAL A 17 -3.63 1.31 -2.50
CA VAL A 17 -3.34 1.58 -3.92
C VAL A 17 -3.22 0.26 -4.65
N GLN A 18 -3.67 0.21 -5.90
CA GLN A 18 -3.64 -1.03 -6.68
C GLN A 18 -2.79 -0.93 -7.94
N ARG A 19 -2.11 -2.04 -8.25
CA ARG A 19 -1.30 -2.25 -9.44
C ARG A 19 -1.75 -3.52 -10.15
N LYS A 20 -1.73 -3.51 -11.48
CA LYS A 20 -2.07 -4.68 -12.30
C LYS A 20 -0.93 -5.69 -12.24
N GLU A 21 0.30 -5.21 -12.47
CA GLU A 21 1.50 -6.03 -12.56
C GLU A 21 2.22 -6.20 -11.22
N GLN A 22 2.83 -7.38 -11.02
CA GLN A 22 3.58 -7.70 -9.81
C GLN A 22 4.84 -6.84 -9.66
N SER A 23 5.58 -6.64 -10.75
CA SER A 23 6.77 -5.80 -10.78
C SER A 23 6.45 -4.37 -10.37
N ALA A 24 5.40 -3.78 -10.95
CA ALA A 24 4.94 -2.43 -10.62
C ALA A 24 4.53 -2.30 -9.14
N ALA A 25 3.94 -3.36 -8.56
CA ALA A 25 3.62 -3.39 -7.13
C ALA A 25 4.87 -3.46 -6.25
N GLN A 26 5.86 -4.27 -6.64
CA GLN A 26 7.12 -4.41 -5.92
C GLN A 26 7.95 -3.14 -5.99
N ASP A 27 8.02 -2.49 -7.14
CA ASP A 27 8.71 -1.22 -7.34
C ASP A 27 8.12 -0.13 -6.46
N LEU A 28 6.78 -0.03 -6.43
CA LEU A 28 6.09 0.93 -5.56
C LEU A 28 6.33 0.63 -4.07
N TYR A 29 6.25 -0.64 -3.67
CA TYR A 29 6.52 -1.06 -2.30
C TYR A 29 7.95 -0.66 -1.86
N ASN A 30 8.94 -0.92 -2.71
CA ASN A 30 10.35 -0.56 -2.46
C ASN A 30 10.53 0.97 -2.39
N GLN A 31 9.89 1.72 -3.30
CA GLN A 31 9.92 3.18 -3.31
C GLN A 31 9.38 3.78 -2.01
N ILE A 32 8.26 3.26 -1.50
CA ILE A 32 7.66 3.70 -0.23
C ILE A 32 8.59 3.35 0.93
N LYS A 33 9.11 2.11 0.97
CA LYS A 33 10.03 1.66 2.02
C LYS A 33 11.27 2.56 2.09
N GLN A 34 11.91 2.82 0.96
CA GLN A 34 13.06 3.72 0.88
C GLN A 34 12.71 5.14 1.33
N ALA A 35 11.50 5.63 1.00
CA ALA A 35 11.02 6.93 1.45
C ALA A 35 10.93 7.02 2.98
N MET A 36 10.44 5.96 3.62
CA MET A 36 10.32 5.85 5.08
C MET A 36 11.70 5.75 5.75
N GLU A 37 12.63 5.00 5.15
CA GLU A 37 13.99 4.80 5.67
C GLU A 37 14.88 6.03 5.53
N SER A 38 14.51 7.01 4.69
CA SER A 38 15.34 8.19 4.41
C SER A 38 15.57 9.11 5.62
N GLY A 39 14.75 9.00 6.68
CA GLY A 39 14.78 9.88 7.84
C GLY A 39 14.34 11.33 7.56
N GLN A 40 14.03 11.65 6.30
CA GLN A 40 13.58 12.97 5.86
C GLN A 40 12.12 12.89 5.41
N PRO A 41 11.20 13.58 6.09
CA PRO A 41 9.81 13.67 5.65
C PRO A 41 9.73 14.26 4.23
N ARG A 42 9.05 13.56 3.33
CA ARG A 42 8.75 14.04 1.98
C ARG A 42 7.31 13.75 1.60
N LEU A 43 6.78 14.49 0.65
CA LEU A 43 5.48 14.22 0.07
C LEU A 43 5.60 13.04 -0.91
N LEU A 44 4.77 12.02 -0.73
CA LEU A 44 4.58 10.93 -1.69
C LEU A 44 3.25 11.13 -2.40
N GLU A 45 3.28 11.11 -3.72
CA GLU A 45 2.09 11.09 -4.56
C GLU A 45 1.91 9.69 -5.16
N LEU A 46 0.74 9.11 -4.95
CA LEU A 46 0.37 7.77 -5.38
C LEU A 46 -0.86 7.84 -6.28
N THR A 47 -0.83 7.06 -7.35
CA THR A 47 -1.94 6.90 -8.31
C THR A 47 -2.47 5.49 -8.28
N CYS A 48 -3.75 5.31 -8.62
CA CYS A 48 -4.34 3.99 -8.75
C CYS A 48 -4.55 3.60 -10.22
N GLU A 49 -4.03 2.45 -10.65
CA GLU A 49 -4.21 1.98 -12.04
C GLU A 49 -5.63 1.47 -12.33
N LYS A 50 -6.39 1.15 -11.28
CA LYS A 50 -7.79 0.75 -11.43
C LYS A 50 -8.70 1.96 -11.68
N GLU A 51 -8.32 3.12 -11.15
CA GLU A 51 -9.09 4.36 -11.23
C GLU A 51 -8.12 5.53 -11.39
N GLU A 52 -7.77 5.86 -12.64
CA GLU A 52 -6.75 6.85 -12.98
C GLU A 52 -7.07 8.27 -12.47
N SER A 53 -8.34 8.56 -12.18
CA SER A 53 -8.79 9.82 -11.57
C SER A 53 -8.45 9.92 -10.09
N LYS A 54 -8.16 8.81 -9.41
CA LYS A 54 -7.82 8.80 -7.98
C LYS A 54 -6.33 9.03 -7.80
N ARG A 55 -6.02 10.11 -7.08
CA ARG A 55 -4.68 10.47 -6.63
C ARG A 55 -4.68 10.61 -5.12
N ILE A 56 -3.59 10.21 -4.49
CA ILE A 56 -3.39 10.29 -3.05
C ILE A 56 -2.05 10.96 -2.82
N SER A 57 -2.02 11.97 -1.96
CA SER A 57 -0.77 12.57 -1.49
C SER A 57 -0.68 12.44 0.02
N LEU A 58 0.47 12.01 0.53
CA LEU A 58 0.71 11.82 1.96
C LEU A 58 2.16 12.13 2.34
N LEU A 59 2.39 12.51 3.59
CA LEU A 59 3.73 12.70 4.11
C LEU A 59 4.32 11.36 4.56
N THR A 60 5.57 11.08 4.19
CA THR A 60 6.26 9.84 4.60
C THR A 60 6.41 9.71 6.11
N SER A 61 6.48 10.82 6.84
CA SER A 61 6.53 10.84 8.30
C SER A 61 5.29 10.27 8.96
N GLU A 62 4.16 10.21 8.26
CA GLU A 62 2.90 9.70 8.77
C GLU A 62 2.70 8.22 8.47
N VAL A 63 3.51 7.62 7.60
CA VAL A 63 3.43 6.19 7.29
C VAL A 63 4.14 5.40 8.38
N VAL A 64 3.42 4.48 9.03
CA VAL A 64 3.98 3.60 10.06
C VAL A 64 4.26 2.19 9.56
N ALA A 65 3.56 1.76 8.51
CA ALA A 65 3.76 0.47 7.89
C ALA A 65 3.33 0.50 6.42
N VAL A 66 3.98 -0.32 5.61
CA VAL A 66 3.58 -0.62 4.23
C VAL A 66 3.54 -2.13 4.05
N GLN A 67 2.53 -2.62 3.35
CA GLN A 67 2.38 -4.05 3.02
C GLN A 67 1.88 -4.21 1.59
N THR A 68 2.20 -5.35 0.97
CA THR A 68 1.78 -5.67 -0.39
C THR A 68 1.27 -7.11 -0.47
N TYR A 69 0.22 -7.33 -1.27
CA TYR A 69 -0.33 -8.66 -1.51
C TYR A 69 -1.14 -8.74 -2.80
N GLU A 70 -1.28 -9.95 -3.29
CA GLU A 70 -2.16 -10.25 -4.40
C GLU A 70 -3.61 -10.38 -3.92
N LYS A 71 -4.53 -9.60 -4.51
CA LYS A 71 -5.97 -9.80 -4.34
C LYS A 71 -6.41 -10.95 -5.26
N SER A 72 -6.54 -12.15 -4.70
CA SER A 72 -7.12 -13.31 -5.39
C SER A 72 -8.63 -13.12 -5.58
N SER A 73 -9.12 -13.38 -6.78
CA SER A 73 -10.54 -13.28 -7.16
C SER A 73 -11.39 -14.49 -6.74
N LEU A 74 -10.79 -15.50 -6.11
CA LEU A 74 -11.45 -16.76 -5.74
C LEU A 74 -11.45 -16.91 -4.21
N GLY A 75 -12.65 -16.84 -3.62
CA GLY A 75 -13.01 -17.46 -2.34
C GLY A 75 -12.17 -17.16 -1.11
N GLY A 76 -12.68 -16.26 -0.25
CA GLY A 76 -12.73 -16.50 1.20
C GLY A 76 -11.47 -16.36 2.04
N GLY A 77 -10.28 -16.16 1.49
CA GLY A 77 -9.07 -15.89 2.28
C GLY A 77 -8.29 -14.74 1.68
N SER A 78 -8.22 -13.60 2.36
CA SER A 78 -7.33 -12.54 1.91
C SER A 78 -5.90 -13.04 2.12
N LYS A 79 -5.06 -13.10 1.08
CA LYS A 79 -3.59 -13.22 1.23
C LYS A 79 -2.99 -11.96 1.86
N ARG A 80 -3.78 -11.23 2.66
CA ARG A 80 -3.39 -9.99 3.30
C ARG A 80 -2.36 -10.34 4.39
N PRO A 81 -1.17 -9.73 4.36
CA PRO A 81 -0.21 -9.90 5.42
C PRO A 81 -0.77 -9.36 6.73
N GLY A 82 -0.36 -9.95 7.85
CA GLY A 82 -0.79 -9.53 9.18
C GLY A 82 -1.69 -10.55 9.86
N PHE A 83 -2.52 -10.09 10.79
CA PHE A 83 -3.42 -10.94 11.57
C PHE A 83 -4.61 -11.38 10.70
N SER A 84 -4.77 -12.69 10.53
CA SER A 84 -5.99 -13.27 9.98
C SER A 84 -6.94 -13.62 11.11
N PHE A 85 -8.23 -13.31 10.94
CA PHE A 85 -9.31 -13.79 11.80
C PHE A 85 -9.89 -15.12 11.31
N ASP A 86 -9.34 -15.68 10.23
CA ASP A 86 -9.73 -16.98 9.71
C ASP A 86 -9.11 -18.07 10.60
N GLY A 87 -9.87 -18.50 11.61
CA GLY A 87 -9.72 -19.78 12.28
C GLY A 87 -10.51 -20.87 11.57
#